data_AF-A0A957F3B4-F1
#
_entry.id   AF-A0A957F3B4-F1
#
_cell.length_a   1.000
_cell.length_b   1.000
_cell.length_c   1.000
_cell.angle_alpha   90.00
_cell.angle_beta   90.00
_cell.angle_gamma   90.00
#
_symmetry.space_group_name_H-M   'P 1'
#
loop_
_entity.id
_entity.type
_entity.pdbx_description
1 polymer ?
#
loop_
_entity_poly.entity_id
_entity_poly.type
_entity_poly.pdbx_seq_one_letter_code
_entity_poly.pdbx_strand_id
1 'polypeptide(L)'
;METARDRFLRYLLEGTALDPAARLQADDARALRAAYFLADSRPETDLLRFASDTLPLLLRQLQRTTRRERVTYQGQVRGRVDWPATAKARLQNEVNPALYVCRPPLRDDDTPQNQLLKFLLARILTLAADLPPALQQAELWTRGEETAVPFNRRLAQLTFHVRHALGHVRLRGIETPAAITPRHLSRARSAKMELYGRVADLFTQYDAAVVHARWPQLRPIFGRALLLPDPAAEFGGAAESGADAIRLAAAGFIAAQQAAIDS
;
A
#
# COMPACT_ATOMS: atom_id res chain seq x y z
N MET A 1 28.31 16.97 25.32
CA MET A 1 28.19 16.38 23.97
C MET A 1 26.75 16.02 23.77
N GLU A 2 26.15 16.54 22.71
CA GLU A 2 24.72 16.44 22.45
C GLU A 2 24.37 15.10 21.80
N THR A 3 23.46 14.34 22.44
CA THR A 3 23.19 12.96 22.02
C THR A 3 22.38 12.93 20.71
N ALA A 4 22.46 11.83 19.95
CA ALA A 4 21.67 11.67 18.72
C ALA A 4 20.15 11.69 19.01
N ARG A 5 19.75 11.17 20.18
CA ARG A 5 18.42 11.34 20.79
C ARG A 5 18.08 12.80 20.99
N ASP A 6 18.98 13.61 21.56
CA ASP A 6 18.74 15.05 21.73
C ASP A 6 18.63 15.77 20.38
N ARG A 7 19.36 15.35 19.34
CA ARG A 7 19.22 15.88 17.97
C ARG A 7 17.91 15.49 17.29
N PHE A 8 17.48 14.24 17.41
CA PHE A 8 16.22 13.74 16.81
C PHE A 8 14.99 14.27 17.54
N LEU A 9 15.04 14.31 18.88
CA LEU A 9 13.99 14.91 19.71
C LEU A 9 13.97 16.43 19.56
N ARG A 10 15.12 17.12 19.47
CA ARG A 10 15.18 18.54 19.11
C ARG A 10 14.57 18.80 17.74
N TYR A 11 14.94 17.99 16.77
CA TYR A 11 14.40 18.08 15.42
C TYR A 11 12.87 17.85 15.37
N LEU A 12 12.32 17.04 16.29
CA LEU A 12 10.87 16.83 16.46
C LEU A 12 10.18 17.87 17.37
N LEU A 13 10.88 18.46 18.35
CA LEU A 13 10.29 19.26 19.46
C LEU A 13 10.60 20.76 19.39
N GLU A 14 11.77 21.19 18.90
CA GLU A 14 12.08 22.61 18.61
C GLU A 14 11.46 23.07 17.28
N GLY A 15 10.40 22.39 16.84
CA GLY A 15 9.39 22.90 15.91
C GLY A 15 8.58 24.08 16.48
N THR A 16 9.21 24.93 17.28
CA THR A 16 8.71 26.24 17.67
C THR A 16 9.52 27.30 16.92
N ALA A 17 8.90 27.77 15.83
CA ALA A 17 9.13 29.03 15.09
C ALA A 17 9.70 28.96 13.66
N LEU A 18 10.05 27.81 13.09
CA LEU A 18 10.39 27.70 11.67
C LEU A 18 9.74 26.46 11.06
N ASP A 19 8.97 26.67 10.00
CA ASP A 19 8.24 25.69 9.20
C ASP A 19 8.93 24.30 9.15
N PRO A 20 8.36 23.23 9.75
CA PRO A 20 8.95 21.89 9.76
C PRO A 20 9.09 21.26 8.37
N ALA A 21 8.53 21.88 7.33
CA ALA A 21 8.78 21.52 5.94
C ALA A 21 10.10 22.09 5.38
N ALA A 22 10.76 23.04 6.06
CA ALA A 22 11.84 23.84 5.47
C ALA A 22 13.26 23.30 5.68
N ARG A 23 13.47 22.24 6.48
CA ARG A 23 14.81 21.66 6.75
C ARG A 23 14.95 20.16 6.60
N LEU A 24 13.85 19.45 6.46
CA LEU A 24 13.87 18.12 5.85
C LEU A 24 14.13 18.29 4.36
N GLN A 25 15.16 17.65 3.82
CA GLN A 25 15.17 17.48 2.37
C GLN A 25 13.87 16.77 1.97
N ALA A 26 13.30 17.13 0.82
CA ALA A 26 11.99 16.61 0.41
C ALA A 26 11.93 15.07 0.42
N ASP A 27 13.08 14.43 0.17
CA ASP A 27 13.26 12.98 0.19
C ASP A 27 13.23 12.38 1.61
N ASP A 28 13.84 13.03 2.60
CA ASP A 28 13.81 12.61 4.00
C ASP A 28 12.37 12.66 4.56
N ALA A 29 11.61 13.70 4.21
CA ALA A 29 10.22 13.85 4.65
C ALA A 29 9.33 12.80 3.99
N ARG A 30 9.60 12.43 2.74
CA ARG A 30 8.90 11.35 2.07
C ARG A 30 9.24 9.99 2.69
N ALA A 31 10.50 9.73 3.02
CA ALA A 31 10.93 8.49 3.65
C ALA A 31 10.28 8.29 5.04
N LEU A 32 10.26 9.34 5.87
CA LEU A 32 9.58 9.28 7.17
C LEU A 32 8.08 9.01 7.01
N ARG A 33 7.42 9.73 6.11
CA ARG A 33 5.99 9.51 5.80
C ARG A 33 5.70 8.09 5.35
N ALA A 34 6.55 7.54 4.49
CA ALA A 34 6.46 6.16 4.03
C ALA A 34 6.64 5.18 5.20
N ALA A 35 7.62 5.41 6.07
CA ALA A 35 7.87 4.56 7.23
C ALA A 35 6.67 4.56 8.18
N TYR A 36 6.10 5.72 8.50
CA TYR A 36 4.91 5.83 9.34
C TYR A 36 3.68 5.18 8.71
N PHE A 37 3.47 5.34 7.41
CA PHE A 37 2.39 4.65 6.70
C PHE A 37 2.54 3.12 6.76
N LEU A 38 3.77 2.60 6.61
CA LEU A 38 4.07 1.16 6.68
C LEU A 38 4.00 0.61 8.11
N ALA A 39 4.34 1.45 9.10
CA ALA A 39 4.27 1.13 10.53
C ALA A 39 2.85 1.23 11.10
N ASP A 40 1.94 1.92 10.42
CA ASP A 40 0.59 2.14 10.90
C ASP A 40 -0.14 0.82 11.19
N SER A 41 -0.70 0.74 12.39
CA SER A 41 -1.35 -0.44 12.97
C SER A 41 -2.80 -0.19 13.35
N ARG A 42 -3.41 0.91 12.87
CA ARG A 42 -4.86 1.13 13.08
C ARG A 42 -5.65 0.03 12.35
N PRO A 43 -6.72 -0.53 12.93
CA PRO A 43 -7.47 -1.63 12.32
C PRO A 43 -7.92 -1.38 10.87
N GLU A 44 -8.25 -0.14 10.55
CA GLU A 44 -8.72 0.29 9.22
C GLU A 44 -7.58 0.40 8.20
N THR A 45 -6.35 0.66 8.68
CA THR A 45 -5.19 1.06 7.87
C THR A 45 -4.04 0.07 7.92
N ASP A 46 -4.12 -0.93 8.81
CA ASP A 46 -3.05 -1.90 9.05
C ASP A 46 -2.78 -2.73 7.80
N LEU A 47 -1.71 -2.35 7.11
CA LEU A 47 -1.26 -2.98 5.88
C LEU A 47 -0.85 -4.43 6.08
N LEU A 48 -0.22 -4.75 7.22
CA LEU A 48 0.19 -6.11 7.51
C LEU A 48 -1.05 -7.00 7.65
N ARG A 49 -2.04 -6.56 8.44
CA ARG A 49 -3.30 -7.27 8.60
C ARG A 49 -4.10 -7.36 7.29
N PHE A 50 -4.09 -6.30 6.48
CA PHE A 50 -4.68 -6.33 5.15
C PHE A 50 -3.98 -7.40 4.28
N ALA A 51 -2.66 -7.43 4.27
CA ALA A 51 -1.87 -8.35 3.46
C ALA A 51 -1.96 -9.82 3.94
N SER A 52 -2.09 -10.06 5.25
CA SER A 52 -2.23 -11.40 5.81
C SER A 52 -3.65 -11.95 5.69
N ASP A 53 -4.68 -11.13 6.00
CA ASP A 53 -6.04 -11.62 6.20
C ASP A 53 -6.94 -11.34 4.99
N THR A 54 -6.86 -10.14 4.44
CA THR A 54 -7.81 -9.67 3.40
C THR A 54 -7.34 -10.03 2.01
N LEU A 55 -6.04 -9.87 1.76
CA LEU A 55 -5.46 -10.08 0.44
C LEU A 55 -5.64 -11.53 -0.08
N PRO A 56 -5.46 -12.60 0.73
CA PRO A 56 -5.75 -13.96 0.25
C PRO A 56 -7.21 -14.15 -0.16
N LEU A 57 -8.15 -13.56 0.56
CA LEU A 57 -9.58 -13.63 0.23
C LEU A 57 -9.88 -12.89 -1.08
N LEU A 58 -9.32 -11.68 -1.26
CA LEU A 58 -9.40 -10.92 -2.51
C LEU A 58 -8.85 -11.71 -3.71
N LEU A 59 -7.70 -12.37 -3.55
CA LEU A 59 -7.08 -13.15 -4.64
C LEU A 59 -7.93 -14.34 -5.07
N ARG A 60 -8.56 -15.03 -4.10
CA ARG A 60 -9.48 -16.15 -4.37
C ARG A 60 -10.71 -15.69 -5.16
N GLN A 61 -11.22 -14.51 -4.85
CA GLN A 61 -12.47 -13.98 -5.40
C GLN A 61 -12.27 -12.69 -6.23
N LEU A 62 -11.13 -12.61 -6.93
CA LEU A 62 -10.79 -11.45 -7.78
C LEU A 62 -11.95 -11.14 -8.74
N GLN A 63 -12.38 -9.89 -8.78
CA GLN A 63 -13.57 -9.49 -9.51
C GLN A 63 -13.34 -9.68 -11.01
N ARG A 64 -14.33 -10.19 -11.72
CA ARG A 64 -14.26 -10.48 -13.15
C ARG A 64 -15.27 -9.64 -13.91
N THR A 65 -14.89 -9.18 -15.09
CA THR A 65 -15.82 -8.68 -16.10
C THR A 65 -15.89 -9.67 -17.26
N THR A 66 -16.94 -9.55 -18.08
CA THR A 66 -17.07 -10.30 -19.32
C THR A 66 -16.91 -9.35 -20.48
N ARG A 67 -15.86 -9.53 -21.28
CA ARG A 67 -15.69 -8.80 -22.55
C ARG A 67 -16.15 -9.70 -23.70
N ARG A 68 -16.66 -9.08 -24.77
CA ARG A 68 -17.01 -9.79 -26.00
C ARG A 68 -16.13 -9.26 -27.12
N GLU A 69 -15.31 -10.11 -27.69
CA GLU A 69 -14.43 -9.78 -28.82
C GLU A 69 -14.83 -10.58 -30.04
N ARG A 70 -14.62 -10.04 -31.24
CA ARG A 70 -14.87 -10.80 -32.47
C ARG A 70 -13.66 -11.71 -32.71
N VAL A 71 -13.91 -13.01 -32.70
CA VAL A 71 -12.91 -14.04 -32.96
C VAL A 71 -13.37 -14.86 -34.15
N THR A 72 -12.50 -15.02 -35.13
CA THR A 72 -12.75 -15.91 -36.28
C THR A 72 -12.37 -17.33 -35.89
N TYR A 73 -13.32 -18.24 -36.08
CA TYR A 73 -13.14 -19.67 -35.88
C TYR A 73 -13.29 -20.40 -37.22
N GLN A 74 -12.55 -21.50 -37.39
CA GLN A 74 -12.71 -22.42 -38.50
C GLN A 74 -13.26 -23.74 -37.98
N GLY A 75 -14.40 -24.19 -38.51
CA GLY A 75 -15.03 -25.47 -38.18
C GLY A 75 -15.68 -25.55 -36.79
N GLN A 76 -15.60 -24.51 -35.97
CA GLN A 76 -16.21 -24.47 -34.64
C GLN A 76 -16.93 -23.14 -34.39
N VAL A 77 -18.03 -23.19 -33.64
CA VAL A 77 -18.78 -22.00 -33.23
C VAL A 77 -18.71 -21.89 -31.71
N ARG A 78 -18.23 -20.74 -31.21
CA ARG A 78 -18.21 -20.44 -29.77
C ARG A 78 -18.95 -19.13 -29.49
N GLY A 79 -20.10 -19.24 -28.83
CA GLY A 79 -20.95 -18.10 -28.51
C GLY A 79 -21.80 -17.63 -29.70
N ARG A 80 -22.19 -16.35 -29.70
CA ARG A 80 -23.06 -15.78 -30.73
C ARG A 80 -22.29 -15.52 -32.02
N VAL A 81 -22.79 -16.05 -33.13
CA VAL A 81 -22.24 -15.78 -34.47
C VAL A 81 -22.62 -14.36 -34.92
N ASP A 82 -21.64 -13.66 -35.46
CA ASP A 82 -21.81 -12.39 -36.17
C ASP A 82 -21.95 -12.71 -37.66
N TRP A 83 -23.19 -12.97 -38.11
CA TRP A 83 -23.47 -13.36 -39.50
C TRP A 83 -23.01 -12.33 -40.53
N PRO A 84 -23.21 -11.00 -40.34
CA PRO A 84 -22.68 -9.99 -41.27
C PRO A 84 -21.15 -10.07 -41.40
N ALA A 85 -20.42 -10.17 -40.29
CA ALA A 85 -18.96 -10.28 -40.33
C ALA A 85 -18.50 -11.62 -40.92
N THR A 86 -19.23 -12.70 -40.66
CA THR A 86 -18.96 -14.04 -41.21
C THR A 86 -19.10 -14.05 -42.72
N ALA A 87 -20.21 -13.51 -43.25
CA ALA A 87 -20.43 -13.43 -44.69
C ALA A 87 -19.31 -12.66 -45.38
N LYS A 88 -18.91 -11.50 -44.84
CA LYS A 88 -17.79 -10.72 -45.34
C LYS A 88 -16.46 -11.49 -45.31
N ALA A 89 -16.15 -12.15 -44.19
CA ALA A 89 -14.92 -12.90 -44.03
C ALA A 89 -14.82 -14.12 -44.97
N ARG A 90 -15.95 -14.76 -45.29
CA ARG A 90 -16.01 -15.85 -46.28
C ARG A 90 -15.78 -15.34 -47.70
N LEU A 91 -16.41 -14.23 -48.06
CA LEU A 91 -16.19 -13.59 -49.36
C LEU A 91 -14.73 -13.17 -49.57
N GLN A 92 -14.04 -12.76 -48.51
CA GLN A 92 -12.62 -12.37 -48.55
C GLN A 92 -11.64 -13.54 -48.56
N ASN A 93 -12.02 -14.72 -48.07
CA ASN A 93 -11.15 -15.90 -47.96
C ASN A 93 -11.73 -17.07 -48.77
N GLU A 94 -11.73 -16.92 -50.10
CA GLU A 94 -12.01 -18.02 -51.06
C GLU A 94 -13.30 -18.81 -50.77
N VAL A 95 -14.35 -18.14 -50.28
CA VAL A 95 -15.66 -18.74 -49.98
C VAL A 95 -15.55 -19.98 -49.09
N ASN A 96 -14.71 -19.94 -48.04
CA ASN A 96 -14.61 -21.04 -47.09
C ASN A 96 -15.87 -21.16 -46.19
N PRO A 97 -16.73 -22.21 -46.34
CA PRO A 97 -17.98 -22.33 -45.59
C PRO A 97 -17.78 -22.68 -44.11
N ALA A 98 -16.59 -23.14 -43.73
CA ALA A 98 -16.25 -23.49 -42.34
C ALA A 98 -15.85 -22.27 -41.50
N LEU A 99 -15.72 -21.08 -42.09
CA LEU A 99 -15.32 -19.87 -41.39
C LEU A 99 -16.51 -19.21 -40.69
N TYR A 100 -16.36 -18.91 -39.39
CA TYR A 100 -17.36 -18.24 -38.56
C TYR A 100 -16.73 -17.12 -37.76
N VAL A 101 -17.29 -15.92 -37.81
CA VAL A 101 -16.90 -14.82 -36.91
C VAL A 101 -17.85 -14.85 -35.72
N CYS A 102 -17.35 -15.19 -34.54
CA CYS A 102 -18.14 -15.30 -33.32
C CYS A 102 -17.77 -14.20 -32.32
N ARG A 103 -18.67 -13.95 -31.36
CA ARG A 103 -18.43 -13.06 -30.22
C ARG A 103 -18.52 -13.84 -28.90
N PRO A 104 -17.55 -14.70 -28.58
CA PRO A 104 -17.54 -15.44 -27.33
C PRO A 104 -17.43 -14.50 -26.12
N PRO A 105 -18.08 -14.82 -24.99
CA PRO A 105 -17.80 -14.15 -23.73
C PRO A 105 -16.41 -14.56 -23.22
N LEU A 106 -15.48 -13.62 -23.19
CA LEU A 106 -14.15 -13.79 -22.60
C LEU A 106 -14.18 -13.24 -21.16
N ARG A 107 -13.66 -14.03 -20.23
CA ARG A 107 -13.48 -13.59 -18.84
C ARG A 107 -12.26 -12.70 -18.79
N ASP A 108 -12.46 -11.51 -18.25
CA ASP A 108 -11.43 -10.49 -18.13
C ASP A 108 -11.29 -10.12 -16.65
N ASP A 109 -10.09 -10.34 -16.12
CA ASP A 109 -9.72 -9.99 -14.76
C ASP A 109 -9.18 -8.54 -14.70
N ASP A 110 -8.98 -7.84 -15.82
CA ASP A 110 -8.45 -6.47 -15.87
C ASP A 110 -9.56 -5.42 -15.61
N THR A 111 -10.01 -5.37 -14.36
CA THR A 111 -11.04 -4.41 -13.91
C THR A 111 -10.39 -3.24 -13.16
N PRO A 112 -11.01 -2.04 -13.13
CA PRO A 112 -10.45 -0.88 -12.42
C PRO A 112 -10.15 -1.14 -10.93
N GLN A 113 -10.93 -2.01 -10.28
CA GLN A 113 -10.70 -2.39 -8.89
C GLN A 113 -9.44 -3.24 -8.73
N ASN A 114 -9.19 -4.14 -9.68
CA ASN A 114 -8.03 -5.02 -9.64
C ASN A 114 -6.75 -4.28 -10.06
N GLN A 115 -6.87 -3.34 -11.00
CA GLN A 115 -5.82 -2.38 -11.34
C GLN A 115 -5.42 -1.54 -10.13
N LEU A 116 -6.40 -1.05 -9.35
CA LEU A 116 -6.14 -0.33 -8.09
C LEU A 116 -5.41 -1.20 -7.06
N LEU A 117 -5.87 -2.45 -6.87
CA LEU A 117 -5.21 -3.40 -5.97
C LEU A 117 -3.75 -3.63 -6.39
N LYS A 118 -3.51 -3.94 -7.67
CA LYS A 118 -2.17 -4.19 -8.20
C LYS A 118 -1.27 -2.97 -8.04
N PHE A 119 -1.79 -1.77 -8.33
CA PHE A 119 -1.07 -0.52 -8.13
C PHE A 119 -0.67 -0.31 -6.67
N LEU A 120 -1.61 -0.45 -5.73
CA LEU A 120 -1.34 -0.26 -4.30
C LEU A 120 -0.28 -1.24 -3.80
N LEU A 121 -0.40 -2.52 -4.15
CA LEU A 121 0.59 -3.55 -3.80
C LEU A 121 1.98 -3.22 -4.35
N ALA A 122 2.05 -2.80 -5.62
CA ALA A 122 3.32 -2.37 -6.22
C ALA A 122 3.91 -1.16 -5.48
N ARG A 123 3.09 -0.17 -5.14
CA ARG A 123 3.53 1.00 -4.37
C ARG A 123 4.03 0.64 -2.98
N ILE A 124 3.39 -0.29 -2.27
CA ILE A 124 3.88 -0.76 -0.97
C ILE A 124 5.29 -1.35 -1.09
N LEU A 125 5.56 -2.16 -2.12
CA LEU A 125 6.92 -2.69 -2.34
C LEU A 125 7.93 -1.60 -2.68
N THR A 126 7.55 -0.63 -3.52
CA THR A 126 8.41 0.51 -3.84
C THR A 126 8.73 1.32 -2.59
N LEU A 127 7.73 1.65 -1.78
CA LEU A 127 7.94 2.36 -0.51
C LEU A 127 8.87 1.59 0.43
N ALA A 128 8.66 0.29 0.59
CA ALA A 128 9.50 -0.55 1.44
C ALA A 128 10.95 -0.61 0.96
N ALA A 129 11.18 -0.62 -0.35
CA ALA A 129 12.51 -0.65 -0.95
C ALA A 129 13.22 0.71 -0.88
N ASP A 130 12.47 1.81 -1.01
CA ASP A 130 12.99 3.19 -0.99
C ASP A 130 13.33 3.67 0.43
N LEU A 131 12.99 2.91 1.48
CA LEU A 131 13.30 3.30 2.86
C LEU A 131 14.81 3.29 3.13
N PRO A 132 15.36 4.37 3.73
CA PRO A 132 16.73 4.38 4.25
C PRO A 132 16.98 3.21 5.24
N PRO A 133 18.17 2.60 5.23
CA PRO A 133 18.51 1.50 6.16
C PRO A 133 18.28 1.83 7.63
N ALA A 134 18.55 3.09 8.04
CA ALA A 134 18.31 3.56 9.40
C ALA A 134 16.83 3.44 9.82
N LEU A 135 15.89 3.73 8.92
CA LEU A 135 14.47 3.57 9.21
C LEU A 135 14.02 2.12 9.15
N GLN A 136 14.63 1.28 8.31
CA GLN A 136 14.33 -0.16 8.27
C GLN A 136 14.73 -0.84 9.58
N GLN A 137 15.84 -0.42 10.19
CA GLN A 137 16.39 -0.97 11.42
C GLN A 137 15.76 -0.37 12.69
N ALA A 138 14.88 0.62 12.56
CA ALA A 138 14.22 1.24 13.69
C ALA A 138 13.40 0.25 14.53
N GLU A 139 13.23 0.56 15.81
CA GLU A 139 12.27 -0.08 16.68
C GLU A 139 10.88 0.53 16.50
N LEU A 140 9.88 -0.33 16.35
CA LEU A 140 8.48 0.04 16.32
C LEU A 140 7.86 -0.14 17.70
N TRP A 141 7.36 0.96 18.25
CA TRP A 141 6.63 1.01 19.50
C TRP A 141 5.16 1.25 19.24
N THR A 142 4.30 0.32 19.66
CA THR A 142 2.85 0.48 19.57
C THR A 142 2.26 0.84 20.94
N ARG A 143 1.32 1.79 20.99
CA ARG A 143 0.62 2.14 22.22
C ARG A 143 -0.13 0.93 22.77
N GLY A 144 0.19 0.57 24.02
CA GLY A 144 -0.39 -0.58 24.71
C GLY A 144 0.44 -1.86 24.65
N GLU A 145 1.58 -1.85 23.95
CA GLU A 145 2.58 -2.91 23.99
C GLU A 145 3.71 -2.53 24.97
N GLU A 146 4.13 -3.50 25.79
CA GLU A 146 5.21 -3.30 26.78
C GLU A 146 6.61 -3.34 26.15
N THR A 147 6.73 -3.97 24.97
CA THR A 147 7.99 -4.21 24.28
C THR A 147 7.93 -3.69 22.85
N ALA A 148 9.01 -3.01 22.45
CA ALA A 148 9.22 -2.66 21.05
C ALA A 148 9.46 -3.92 20.22
N VAL A 149 9.00 -3.90 18.98
CA VAL A 149 9.37 -4.91 17.98
C VAL A 149 10.23 -4.29 16.90
N PRO A 150 11.26 -4.99 16.39
CA PRO A 150 12.03 -4.51 15.26
C PRO A 150 11.13 -4.23 14.04
N PHE A 151 11.16 -3.01 13.51
CA PHE A 151 10.32 -2.60 12.38
C PHE A 151 10.61 -3.44 11.12
N ASN A 152 11.88 -3.82 10.91
CA ASN A 152 12.28 -4.72 9.84
C ASN A 152 11.48 -6.03 9.81
N ARG A 153 11.08 -6.58 10.96
CA ARG A 153 10.29 -7.82 11.04
C ARG A 153 8.90 -7.62 10.47
N ARG A 154 8.23 -6.52 10.84
CA ARG A 154 6.93 -6.13 10.28
C ARG A 154 7.05 -5.88 8.77
N LEU A 155 8.07 -5.14 8.35
CA LEU A 155 8.33 -4.84 6.95
C LEU A 155 8.61 -6.12 6.13
N ALA A 156 9.38 -7.04 6.66
CA ALA A 156 9.68 -8.33 6.02
C ALA A 156 8.41 -9.18 5.83
N GLN A 157 7.53 -9.25 6.84
CA GLN A 157 6.26 -9.96 6.72
C GLN A 157 5.34 -9.30 5.69
N LEU A 158 5.19 -7.98 5.74
CA LEU A 158 4.37 -7.23 4.79
C LEU A 158 4.87 -7.44 3.35
N THR A 159 6.17 -7.24 3.12
CA THR A 159 6.77 -7.41 1.78
C THR A 159 6.67 -8.86 1.29
N PHE A 160 6.78 -9.86 2.16
CA PHE A 160 6.56 -11.26 1.83
C PHE A 160 5.15 -11.50 1.30
N HIS A 161 4.11 -11.08 2.04
CA HIS A 161 2.72 -11.25 1.62
C HIS A 161 2.41 -10.52 0.31
N VAL A 162 2.90 -9.29 0.16
CA VAL A 162 2.66 -8.46 -1.04
C VAL A 162 3.37 -9.05 -2.27
N ARG A 163 4.62 -9.49 -2.15
CA ARG A 163 5.36 -10.15 -3.25
C ARG A 163 4.66 -11.43 -3.69
N HIS A 164 4.24 -12.25 -2.73
CA HIS A 164 3.51 -13.49 -3.01
C HIS A 164 2.19 -13.19 -3.75
N ALA A 165 1.46 -12.17 -3.32
CA ALA A 165 0.23 -11.75 -3.99
C ALA A 165 0.45 -11.26 -5.41
N LEU A 166 1.45 -10.40 -5.66
CA LEU A 166 1.77 -9.90 -7.00
C LEU A 166 2.23 -11.01 -7.96
N GLY A 167 2.83 -12.09 -7.43
CA GLY A 167 3.17 -13.29 -8.19
C GLY A 167 1.98 -14.17 -8.57
N HIS A 168 0.79 -13.92 -8.00
CA HIS A 168 -0.40 -14.73 -8.24
C HIS A 168 -0.84 -14.66 -9.72
N VAL A 169 -1.15 -15.82 -10.31
CA VAL A 169 -1.45 -15.99 -11.75
C VAL A 169 -2.47 -14.98 -12.27
N ARG A 170 -3.50 -14.67 -11.46
CA ARG A 170 -4.57 -13.75 -11.84
C ARG A 170 -4.16 -12.28 -11.84
N LEU A 171 -3.26 -11.86 -10.94
CA LEU A 171 -2.77 -10.47 -10.91
C LEU A 171 -1.69 -10.21 -11.97
N ARG A 172 -1.03 -11.26 -12.47
CA ARG A 172 0.04 -11.14 -13.47
C ARG A 172 -0.46 -10.50 -14.77
N GLY A 173 -1.66 -10.88 -15.22
CA GLY A 173 -2.27 -10.39 -16.46
C GLY A 173 -3.02 -9.06 -16.35
N ILE A 174 -3.12 -8.47 -15.15
CA ILE A 174 -3.81 -7.19 -14.92
C ILE A 174 -2.89 -6.03 -15.25
N GLU A 175 -3.38 -4.98 -15.88
CA GLU A 175 -2.53 -3.82 -16.19
C GLU A 175 -2.21 -3.00 -14.93
N THR A 176 -1.00 -2.45 -14.83
CA THR A 176 -0.68 -1.49 -13.77
C THR A 176 -0.84 -0.09 -14.33
N PRO A 177 -1.86 0.68 -13.91
CA PRO A 177 -2.05 2.03 -14.42
C PRO A 177 -0.92 2.95 -13.95
N ALA A 178 -0.54 3.94 -14.77
CA ALA A 178 0.48 4.93 -14.40
C ALA A 178 0.03 5.81 -13.22
N ALA A 179 -1.27 6.13 -13.17
CA ALA A 179 -1.89 6.91 -12.10
C ALA A 179 -3.30 6.38 -11.81
N ILE A 180 -3.70 6.50 -10.54
CA ILE A 180 -5.04 6.12 -10.10
C ILE A 180 -6.01 7.27 -10.34
N THR A 181 -7.09 6.97 -11.05
CA THR A 181 -8.16 7.94 -11.34
C THR A 181 -9.35 7.77 -10.39
N PRO A 182 -10.23 8.80 -10.22
CA PRO A 182 -11.43 8.70 -9.39
C PRO A 182 -12.34 7.53 -9.77
N ARG A 183 -12.31 7.11 -11.05
CA ARG A 183 -13.04 5.93 -11.53
C ARG A 183 -12.61 4.64 -10.83
N HIS A 184 -11.32 4.46 -10.57
CA HIS A 184 -10.80 3.28 -9.88
C HIS A 184 -11.37 3.21 -8.45
N LEU A 185 -11.34 4.34 -7.74
CA LEU A 185 -11.85 4.44 -6.36
C LEU A 185 -13.35 4.24 -6.29
N SER A 186 -14.11 4.92 -7.16
CA SER A 186 -15.57 4.78 -7.24
C SER A 186 -15.95 3.32 -7.50
N ARG A 187 -15.28 2.67 -8.46
CA ARG A 187 -15.53 1.26 -8.80
C ARG A 187 -15.15 0.31 -7.67
N ALA A 188 -14.09 0.58 -6.93
CA ALA A 188 -13.66 -0.23 -5.79
C ALA A 188 -14.65 -0.12 -4.62
N ARG A 189 -15.12 1.08 -4.31
CA ARG A 189 -16.15 1.31 -3.27
C ARG A 189 -17.51 0.73 -3.64
N SER A 190 -17.88 0.78 -4.92
CA SER A 190 -19.15 0.24 -5.42
C SER A 190 -19.07 -1.24 -5.81
N ALA A 191 -17.97 -1.94 -5.51
CA ALA A 191 -17.80 -3.34 -5.87
C ALA A 191 -18.76 -4.22 -5.06
N LYS A 192 -19.23 -5.32 -5.66
CA LYS A 192 -20.07 -6.29 -4.92
C LYS A 192 -19.32 -6.94 -3.76
N MET A 193 -18.00 -7.03 -3.88
CA MET A 193 -17.13 -7.55 -2.84
C MET A 193 -16.62 -6.39 -2.00
N GLU A 194 -17.09 -6.32 -0.75
CA GLU A 194 -16.79 -5.24 0.19
C GLU A 194 -15.29 -5.06 0.47
N LEU A 195 -14.50 -6.13 0.30
CA LEU A 195 -13.04 -6.08 0.49
C LEU A 195 -12.35 -5.09 -0.46
N TYR A 196 -12.93 -4.76 -1.62
CA TYR A 196 -12.39 -3.70 -2.48
C TYR A 196 -12.60 -2.30 -1.92
N GLY A 197 -13.63 -2.09 -1.10
CA GLY A 197 -13.79 -0.85 -0.34
C GLY A 197 -12.54 -0.58 0.50
N ARG A 198 -12.05 -1.62 1.21
CA ARG A 198 -10.81 -1.55 2.01
C ARG A 198 -9.59 -1.19 1.16
N VAL A 199 -9.49 -1.67 -0.08
CA VAL A 199 -8.41 -1.29 -1.01
C VAL A 199 -8.48 0.21 -1.34
N ALA A 200 -9.68 0.74 -1.60
CA ALA A 200 -9.88 2.16 -1.87
C ALA A 200 -9.54 3.04 -0.66
N ASP A 201 -9.87 2.58 0.54
CA ASP A 201 -9.59 3.30 1.78
C ASP A 201 -8.10 3.32 2.08
N LEU A 202 -7.41 2.18 1.94
CA LEU A 202 -5.95 2.10 2.04
C LEU A 202 -5.24 2.97 1.01
N PHE A 203 -5.72 2.99 -0.24
CA PHE A 203 -5.17 3.88 -1.24
C PHE A 203 -5.40 5.35 -0.88
N THR A 204 -6.59 5.71 -0.39
CA THR A 204 -6.89 7.09 0.03
C THR A 204 -5.96 7.53 1.16
N GLN A 205 -5.64 6.62 2.08
CA GLN A 205 -4.70 6.88 3.17
C GLN A 205 -3.26 6.94 2.67
N TYR A 206 -2.84 6.08 1.75
CA TYR A 206 -1.55 6.17 1.10
C TYR A 206 -1.37 7.53 0.40
N ASP A 207 -2.37 7.94 -0.37
CA ASP A 207 -2.36 9.21 -1.10
C ASP A 207 -2.29 10.39 -0.12
N ALA A 208 -3.09 10.36 0.94
CA ALA A 208 -3.07 11.39 1.99
C ALA A 208 -1.77 11.38 2.81
N ALA A 209 -1.20 10.23 3.15
CA ALA A 209 -0.07 10.12 4.08
C ALA A 209 1.30 10.22 3.39
N VAL A 210 1.41 9.86 2.12
CA VAL A 210 2.70 9.76 1.41
C VAL A 210 2.79 10.73 0.24
N VAL A 211 1.73 10.88 -0.55
CA VAL A 211 1.74 11.72 -1.77
C VAL A 211 1.45 13.18 -1.42
N HIS A 212 0.32 13.43 -0.77
CA HIS A 212 -0.20 14.78 -0.48
C HIS A 212 -0.02 15.20 0.98
N ALA A 213 0.86 14.51 1.71
CA ALA A 213 0.84 14.58 3.16
C ALA A 213 1.19 15.94 3.74
N ARG A 214 0.43 16.28 4.78
CA ARG A 214 0.63 17.38 5.70
C ARG A 214 0.81 16.80 7.10
N TRP A 215 1.70 17.40 7.90
CA TRP A 215 1.97 16.99 9.29
C TRP A 215 0.74 16.67 10.17
N PRO A 216 -0.38 17.42 10.09
CA PRO A 216 -1.59 17.11 10.87
C PRO A 216 -2.17 15.71 10.61
N GLN A 217 -1.95 15.15 9.42
CA GLN A 217 -2.50 13.84 9.02
C GLN A 217 -1.68 12.67 9.59
N LEU A 218 -0.42 12.91 9.95
CA LEU A 218 0.44 11.93 10.59
C LEU A 218 0.28 11.92 12.11
N ARG A 219 -0.21 13.02 12.71
CA ARG A 219 -0.44 13.14 14.15
C ARG A 219 -1.19 11.94 14.77
N PRO A 220 -2.28 11.41 14.16
CA PRO A 220 -2.94 10.22 14.68
C PRO A 220 -2.07 8.96 14.67
N ILE A 221 -1.14 8.85 13.72
CA ILE A 221 -0.20 7.72 13.61
C ILE A 221 0.84 7.84 14.72
N PHE A 222 1.43 9.02 14.92
CA PHE A 222 2.39 9.29 16.00
C PHE A 222 1.83 8.98 17.40
N GLY A 223 0.53 9.22 17.62
CA GLY A 223 -0.12 8.91 18.89
C GLY A 223 -0.28 7.41 19.19
N ARG A 224 0.01 6.53 18.21
CA ARG A 224 -0.17 5.07 18.32
C ARG A 224 1.08 4.27 18.00
N ALA A 225 1.88 4.72 17.04
CA ALA A 225 3.09 4.07 16.57
C ALA A 225 4.24 5.08 16.58
N LEU A 226 5.33 4.74 17.27
CA LEU A 226 6.56 5.52 17.29
C LEU A 226 7.68 4.68 16.67
N LEU A 227 8.41 5.27 15.73
CA LEU A 227 9.62 4.71 15.17
C LEU A 227 10.82 5.36 15.85
N LEU A 228 11.62 4.55 16.52
CA LEU A 228 12.78 5.01 17.28
C LEU A 228 14.04 4.31 16.76
N PRO A 229 15.21 4.98 16.74
CA PRO A 229 16.45 4.34 16.31
C PRO A 229 16.79 3.14 17.22
N ASP A 230 17.41 2.11 16.65
CA ASP A 230 17.86 0.93 17.39
C ASP A 230 18.92 1.34 18.43
N PRO A 231 18.66 1.15 19.74
CA PRO A 231 19.60 1.53 20.78
C PRO A 231 20.91 0.74 20.70
N ALA A 232 20.91 -0.50 20.21
CA ALA A 232 22.12 -1.32 20.10
C ALA A 232 23.02 -0.87 18.94
N ALA A 233 22.42 -0.43 17.83
CA ALA A 233 23.14 0.05 16.65
C ALA A 233 23.77 1.44 16.86
N GLU A 234 23.11 2.32 17.60
CA GLU A 234 23.60 3.70 17.82
C GLU A 234 24.50 3.86 19.06
N PHE A 235 24.32 3.05 20.11
CA PHE A 235 25.01 3.26 21.40
C PHE A 235 26.03 2.19 21.78
N GLY A 236 26.35 1.23 20.90
CA GLY A 236 27.47 0.31 21.09
C GLY A 236 27.39 -0.49 22.40
N GLY A 237 26.50 -1.48 22.44
CA GLY A 237 26.56 -2.59 23.43
C GLY A 237 26.20 -2.28 24.90
N ALA A 238 26.12 -1.02 25.33
CA ALA A 238 25.69 -0.67 26.69
C ALA A 238 24.15 -0.47 26.78
N ALA A 239 23.40 -1.53 26.47
CA ALA A 239 21.96 -1.49 26.22
C ALA A 239 21.06 -1.31 27.47
N GLU A 240 21.59 -1.34 28.69
CA GLU A 240 20.74 -1.28 29.90
C GLU A 240 20.26 0.14 30.27
N SER A 241 20.88 1.21 29.73
CA SER A 241 20.46 2.59 30.01
C SER A 241 19.64 3.24 28.88
N GLY A 242 19.81 2.79 27.63
CA GLY A 242 19.17 3.39 26.46
C GLY A 242 17.67 3.12 26.35
N ALA A 243 17.23 1.89 26.67
CA ALA A 243 15.82 1.51 26.60
C ALA A 243 14.95 2.29 27.59
N ASP A 244 15.43 2.52 28.82
CA ASP A 244 14.70 3.31 29.83
C ASP A 244 14.70 4.81 29.50
N ALA A 245 15.76 5.30 28.85
CA ALA A 245 15.85 6.68 28.37
C ALA A 245 14.91 6.94 27.17
N ILE A 246 14.76 5.95 26.28
CA ILE A 246 13.80 5.94 25.16
C ILE A 246 12.36 5.80 25.70
N ARG A 247 12.12 4.94 26.69
CA ARG A 247 10.83 4.84 27.41
C ARG A 247 10.44 6.16 28.07
N LEU A 248 11.37 6.83 28.77
CA LEU A 248 11.12 8.15 29.37
C LEU A 248 10.87 9.23 28.29
N ALA A 249 11.56 9.17 27.16
CA ALA A 249 11.37 10.11 26.05
C ALA A 249 10.02 9.91 25.35
N ALA A 250 9.64 8.66 25.08
CA ALA A 250 8.36 8.32 24.50
C ALA A 250 7.22 8.66 25.47
N ALA A 251 7.36 8.37 26.76
CA ALA A 251 6.40 8.75 27.80
C ALA A 251 6.28 10.28 27.95
N GLY A 252 7.40 11.01 27.89
CA GLY A 252 7.42 12.48 27.91
C GLY A 252 6.80 13.10 26.65
N PHE A 253 7.04 12.53 25.48
CA PHE A 253 6.41 12.95 24.22
C PHE A 253 4.90 12.70 24.23
N ILE A 254 4.47 11.52 24.71
CA ILE A 254 3.06 11.18 24.86
C ILE A 254 2.38 12.12 25.88
N ALA A 255 3.02 12.39 27.03
CA ALA A 255 2.50 13.29 28.06
C ALA A 255 2.40 14.74 27.56
N ALA A 256 3.39 15.23 26.80
CA ALA A 256 3.37 16.55 26.19
C ALA A 256 2.26 16.69 25.12
N GLN A 257 1.99 15.62 24.35
CA GLN A 257 0.87 15.58 23.42
C GLN A 257 -0.49 15.56 24.13
N GLN A 258 -0.59 14.89 25.28
CA GLN A 258 -1.79 14.85 26.11
C GLN A 258 -2.10 16.25 26.70
N ALA A 259 -1.09 16.95 27.23
CA ALA A 259 -1.24 18.30 27.77
C ALA A 259 -1.65 19.34 26.70
N ALA A 260 -1.23 19.16 25.46
CA ALA A 260 -1.64 19.98 24.31
C ALA A 260 -3.05 19.64 23.76
N ILE A 261 -3.71 18.61 24.30
CA ILE A 261 -5.10 18.24 23.98
C ILE A 261 -6.06 18.81 25.05
N ASP A 262 -5.58 18.96 26.29
CA ASP A 262 -6.35 19.46 27.43
C ASP A 262 -6.27 21.00 27.60
N SER A 263 -5.61 21.71 26.67
CA SER A 263 -5.50 23.17 26.60
C SER A 263 -6.13 23.73 25.32
#